data_AF-A0A812SHH8-F1
#
_entry.id   AF-A0A812SHH8-F1
#
_cell.length_a   1.000
_cell.length_b   1.000
_cell.length_c   1.000
_cell.angle_alpha   90.00
_cell.angle_beta   90.00
_cell.angle_gamma   90.00
#
_symmetry.space_group_name_H-M   'P 1'
#
loop_
_entity.id
_entity.type
_entity.pdbx_description
1 polymer ?
#
loop_
_entity_poly.entity_id
_entity_poly.type
_entity_poly.pdbx_seq_one_letter_code
_entity_poly.pdbx_strand_id
1 'polypeptide(L)'
;MHGTSLRYLQRRIDALKGLQTRLLWPPMWQFRAGGETFKVSPPALNCCRTGLLSLLVRAFTHPKACCAIWPDSSMKLGKGEHVGKAAMQLAERSFLKRQQLLLAAEQLSSTCTPEGQKHALAAARVQEGYSAPRCSWPFIAGFFDAEGCIQVHPSTGALRVSFSQNTVTVLRWIADFRQHDMGSTLSLWRHGATGASQLWVECQHDVHVLLRRLLDNGLLTKRSSALLALSRGDTSCLDIRHGLSRLSGNQSKYLRSTPAGIKRAQRISALRQSASRYLSRGQLEKSRELCLEIEALKREHELSNAFDAYRTLQSDIRELLTQGAVLDDAKIL
;
A
#
# COMPACT_ATOMS: atom_id res chain seq x y z
N MET A 1 7.82 -16.08 -22.31
CA MET A 1 7.84 -16.32 -20.85
C MET A 1 8.40 -15.10 -20.16
N HIS A 2 7.60 -14.38 -19.36
CA HIS A 2 8.09 -13.24 -18.58
C HIS A 2 8.68 -13.77 -17.27
N GLY A 3 9.99 -14.00 -17.26
CA GLY A 3 10.69 -14.49 -16.08
C GLY A 3 10.46 -13.57 -14.89
N THR A 4 9.91 -14.10 -13.82
CA THR A 4 9.74 -13.40 -12.55
C THR A 4 11.13 -12.97 -12.09
N SER A 5 11.42 -11.66 -12.10
CA SER A 5 12.77 -11.15 -11.85
C SER A 5 13.31 -11.71 -10.53
N LEU A 6 14.50 -12.31 -10.55
CA LEU A 6 15.24 -12.87 -9.42
C LEU A 6 15.24 -12.00 -8.15
N ARG A 7 15.27 -10.67 -8.31
CA ARG A 7 15.16 -9.69 -7.22
C ARG A 7 13.86 -9.79 -6.41
N TYR A 8 12.77 -10.24 -7.04
CA TYR A 8 11.48 -10.45 -6.40
C TYR A 8 11.53 -11.64 -5.42
N LEU A 9 12.18 -12.73 -5.85
CA LEU A 9 12.35 -13.93 -5.06
C LEU A 9 13.32 -13.69 -3.89
N GLN A 10 14.41 -12.95 -4.12
CA GLN A 10 15.33 -12.53 -3.06
C GLN A 10 14.61 -11.72 -1.96
N ARG A 11 13.79 -10.72 -2.33
CA ARG A 11 13.02 -9.92 -1.35
C ARG A 11 12.06 -10.78 -0.52
N ARG A 12 11.51 -11.84 -1.11
CA ARG A 12 10.63 -12.80 -0.42
C ARG A 12 11.43 -13.66 0.56
N ILE A 13 12.63 -14.09 0.20
CA ILE A 13 13.55 -14.81 1.09
C ILE A 13 13.99 -13.92 2.25
N ASP A 14 14.36 -12.66 2.01
CA ASP A 14 14.76 -11.74 3.07
C ASP A 14 13.60 -11.48 4.06
N ALA A 15 12.36 -11.40 3.54
CA ALA A 15 11.17 -11.31 4.39
C ALA A 15 10.95 -12.58 5.24
N LEU A 16 11.20 -13.79 4.69
CA LEU A 16 11.18 -15.03 5.47
C LEU A 16 12.20 -14.99 6.61
N LYS A 17 13.44 -14.61 6.31
CA LYS A 17 14.51 -14.52 7.30
C LYS A 17 14.13 -13.56 8.43
N GLY A 18 13.59 -12.39 8.09
CA GLY A 18 13.10 -11.44 9.09
C GLY A 18 11.95 -11.96 9.97
N LEU A 19 11.02 -12.73 9.39
CA LEU A 19 9.95 -13.40 10.16
C LEU A 19 10.51 -14.49 11.08
N GLN A 20 11.49 -15.26 10.59
CA GLN A 20 12.12 -16.33 11.34
C GLN A 20 12.85 -15.82 12.58
N THR A 21 13.59 -14.70 12.46
CA THR A 21 14.25 -14.06 13.60
C THR A 21 13.23 -13.60 14.67
N ARG A 22 12.08 -13.08 14.25
CA ARG A 22 11.00 -12.65 15.17
C ARG A 22 10.32 -13.81 15.90
N LEU A 23 10.28 -14.98 15.27
CA LEU A 23 9.66 -16.19 15.82
C LEU A 23 10.61 -16.98 16.75
N LEU A 24 11.85 -16.53 16.94
CA LEU A 24 12.91 -17.29 17.63
C LEU A 24 13.05 -18.72 17.10
N TRP A 25 12.74 -18.90 15.83
CA TRP A 25 12.82 -20.20 15.19
C TRP A 25 14.28 -20.53 14.89
N PRO A 26 14.70 -21.80 15.06
CA PRO A 26 16.03 -22.21 14.62
C PRO A 26 16.21 -21.82 13.16
N PRO A 27 17.37 -21.26 12.75
CA PRO A 27 17.59 -20.78 11.40
C PRO A 27 17.23 -21.85 10.36
N MET A 28 16.65 -21.45 9.22
CA MET A 28 16.41 -22.39 8.13
C MET A 28 17.70 -22.41 7.32
N TRP A 29 18.68 -23.16 7.81
CA TRP A 29 19.93 -23.41 7.10
C TRP A 29 19.70 -24.29 5.87
N GLN A 30 18.57 -25.01 5.84
CA GLN A 30 18.22 -25.95 4.78
C GLN A 30 16.70 -26.09 4.61
N PHE A 31 16.23 -26.23 3.37
CA PHE A 31 14.86 -26.70 3.07
C PHE A 31 14.87 -27.63 1.86
N ARG A 32 13.89 -28.55 1.77
CA ARG A 32 13.75 -29.47 0.63
C ARG A 32 12.63 -29.04 -0.31
N ALA A 33 12.90 -29.07 -1.61
CA ALA A 33 11.91 -28.89 -2.68
C ALA A 33 12.28 -29.77 -3.88
N GLY A 34 11.31 -30.47 -4.48
CA GLY A 34 11.57 -31.31 -5.66
C GLY A 34 12.54 -32.48 -5.46
N GLY A 35 12.75 -32.95 -4.22
CA GLY A 35 13.74 -33.99 -3.90
C GLY A 35 15.14 -33.45 -3.58
N GLU A 36 15.40 -32.16 -3.83
CA GLU A 36 16.69 -31.52 -3.59
C GLU A 36 16.69 -30.74 -2.26
N THR A 37 17.87 -30.58 -1.66
CA THR A 37 18.07 -29.83 -0.40
C THR A 37 18.82 -28.53 -0.70
N PHE A 38 18.19 -27.39 -0.41
CA PHE A 38 18.73 -26.04 -0.64
C PHE A 38 19.28 -25.47 0.67
N LYS A 39 20.53 -24.97 0.67
CA LYS A 39 21.15 -24.30 1.83
C LYS A 39 20.99 -22.78 1.75
N VAL A 40 20.77 -22.11 2.88
CA VAL A 40 20.55 -20.65 2.93
C VAL A 40 21.55 -19.97 3.87
N SER A 41 22.43 -19.11 3.31
CA SER A 41 23.40 -18.32 4.10
C SER A 41 22.74 -17.13 4.84
N PRO A 42 23.27 -16.70 6.00
CA PRO A 42 22.76 -15.55 6.77
C PRO A 42 22.96 -14.21 6.04
N PRO A 43 22.08 -13.20 6.23
CA PRO A 43 22.13 -11.96 5.46
C PRO A 43 23.01 -10.86 6.10
N ALA A 44 23.63 -10.05 5.24
CA ALA A 44 24.00 -8.66 5.55
C ALA A 44 22.77 -7.76 5.34
N LEU A 45 22.41 -6.97 6.36
CA LEU A 45 21.20 -6.13 6.37
C LEU A 45 21.38 -4.85 5.52
N ASN A 46 20.51 -4.63 4.52
CA ASN A 46 20.24 -3.30 3.96
C ASN A 46 18.80 -3.21 3.45
N CYS A 47 18.04 -2.22 3.94
CA CYS A 47 16.61 -2.07 3.71
C CYS A 47 16.31 -0.79 2.89
N CYS A 48 15.64 -0.92 1.74
CA CYS A 48 15.12 0.23 0.99
C CYS A 48 13.71 -0.04 0.43
N ARG A 49 12.72 0.76 0.90
CA ARG A 49 11.40 0.95 0.27
C ARG A 49 11.48 2.09 -0.74
N THR A 50 10.92 1.97 -1.94
CA THR A 50 10.73 3.13 -2.82
C THR A 50 9.47 3.04 -3.70
N GLY A 51 8.75 4.16 -3.84
CA GLY A 51 7.59 4.39 -4.71
C GLY A 51 7.93 5.23 -5.96
N LEU A 52 6.91 5.63 -6.75
CA LEU A 52 6.96 6.20 -8.12
C LEU A 52 8.03 7.27 -8.41
N LEU A 53 8.44 8.08 -7.44
CA LEU A 53 9.55 9.04 -7.58
C LEU A 53 10.92 8.37 -7.71
N SER A 54 11.10 7.16 -7.18
CA SER A 54 12.32 6.38 -7.41
C SER A 54 12.41 5.81 -8.81
N LEU A 55 11.30 5.69 -9.54
CA LEU A 55 11.33 5.31 -10.95
C LEU A 55 11.86 6.48 -11.80
N LEU A 56 11.45 7.70 -11.50
CA LEU A 56 12.02 8.90 -12.12
C LEU A 56 13.48 9.10 -11.68
N VAL A 57 13.78 9.10 -10.38
CA VAL A 57 15.16 9.23 -9.88
C VAL A 57 16.08 8.09 -10.36
N ARG A 58 15.58 6.85 -10.51
CA ARG A 58 16.36 5.74 -11.12
C ARG A 58 16.49 5.84 -12.63
N ALA A 59 15.50 6.39 -13.33
CA ALA A 59 15.65 6.75 -14.74
C ALA A 59 16.77 7.79 -14.92
N PHE A 60 16.95 8.68 -13.94
CA PHE A 60 18.02 9.69 -13.92
C PHE A 60 19.40 9.16 -13.47
N THR A 61 19.48 8.14 -12.60
CA THR A 61 20.77 7.60 -12.11
C THR A 61 21.28 6.38 -12.88
N HIS A 62 20.43 5.69 -13.66
CA HIS A 62 20.82 4.51 -14.44
C HIS A 62 20.26 4.53 -15.89
N PRO A 63 20.98 5.15 -16.84
CA PRO A 63 20.47 5.47 -18.20
C PRO A 63 20.28 4.28 -19.16
N LYS A 64 20.42 3.03 -18.69
CA LYS A 64 20.20 1.80 -19.48
C LYS A 64 18.79 1.21 -19.33
N ALA A 65 17.96 1.69 -18.40
CA ALA A 65 16.64 1.12 -18.12
C ALA A 65 15.47 1.75 -18.92
N CYS A 66 15.68 2.85 -19.65
CA CYS A 66 14.60 3.62 -20.27
C CYS A 66 14.31 3.30 -21.75
N CYS A 67 15.11 2.46 -22.42
CA CYS A 67 14.95 2.21 -23.86
C CYS A 67 13.72 1.33 -24.22
N ALA A 68 12.95 0.83 -23.25
CA ALA A 68 11.85 -0.11 -23.52
C ALA A 68 10.46 0.54 -23.65
N ILE A 69 10.31 1.86 -23.43
CA ILE A 69 8.99 2.52 -23.33
C ILE A 69 8.66 3.41 -24.55
N TRP A 70 9.64 3.73 -25.41
CA TRP A 70 9.44 4.61 -26.56
C TRP A 70 10.03 3.96 -27.82
N PRO A 71 9.20 3.42 -28.74
CA PRO A 71 9.69 2.60 -29.86
C PRO A 71 10.14 3.41 -31.09
N ASP A 72 10.06 4.75 -31.08
CA ASP A 72 10.41 5.54 -32.26
C ASP A 72 11.87 6.01 -32.23
N SER A 73 12.68 5.43 -33.12
CA SER A 73 14.14 5.54 -33.15
C SER A 73 14.66 6.67 -34.06
N SER A 74 13.78 7.57 -34.50
CA SER A 74 14.09 8.55 -35.56
C SER A 74 14.52 9.95 -35.07
N MET A 75 14.56 10.21 -33.77
CA MET A 75 15.01 11.51 -33.22
C MET A 75 16.21 11.37 -32.27
N LYS A 76 17.39 11.84 -32.71
CA LYS A 76 18.58 12.03 -31.85
C LYS A 76 18.42 13.27 -30.96
N LEU A 77 17.36 13.32 -30.15
CA LEU A 77 17.28 14.31 -29.07
C LEU A 77 18.03 13.73 -27.88
N GLY A 78 18.83 14.54 -27.20
CA GLY A 78 19.58 14.10 -26.01
C GLY A 78 18.61 13.51 -24.97
N LYS A 79 19.01 12.45 -24.25
CA LYS A 79 18.16 11.75 -23.27
C LYS A 79 17.48 12.68 -22.24
N GLY A 80 18.02 13.87 -22.00
CA GLY A 80 17.40 14.89 -21.15
C GLY A 80 16.20 15.61 -21.78
N GLU A 81 16.18 15.85 -23.09
CA GLU A 81 15.16 16.69 -23.72
C GLU A 81 13.78 16.02 -23.72
N HIS A 82 13.72 14.72 -23.96
CA HIS A 82 12.47 13.95 -23.89
C HIS A 82 11.88 13.96 -22.48
N VAL A 83 12.73 13.87 -21.46
CA VAL A 83 12.25 13.88 -20.07
C VAL A 83 11.73 15.26 -19.69
N GLY A 84 12.36 16.33 -20.19
CA GLY A 84 11.89 17.69 -19.97
C GLY A 84 10.54 17.94 -20.62
N LYS A 85 10.38 17.55 -21.89
CA LYS A 85 9.10 17.61 -22.60
C LYS A 85 8.01 16.81 -21.90
N ALA A 86 8.31 15.59 -21.47
CA ALA A 86 7.36 14.75 -20.74
C ALA A 86 6.99 15.35 -19.37
N ALA A 87 7.95 15.88 -18.62
CA ALA A 87 7.70 16.54 -17.35
C ALA A 87 6.82 17.79 -17.53
N MET A 88 7.05 18.57 -18.59
CA MET A 88 6.23 19.74 -18.92
C MET A 88 4.80 19.35 -19.28
N GLN A 89 4.60 18.36 -20.15
CA GLN A 89 3.26 17.83 -20.48
C GLN A 89 2.53 17.27 -19.25
N LEU A 90 3.26 16.61 -18.35
CA LEU A 90 2.70 16.14 -17.09
C LEU A 90 2.39 17.31 -16.15
N ALA A 91 3.20 18.36 -16.12
CA ALA A 91 2.99 19.53 -15.28
C ALA A 91 1.69 20.27 -15.65
N GLU A 92 1.34 20.32 -16.93
CA GLU A 92 0.08 20.91 -17.42
C GLU A 92 -1.16 20.22 -16.85
N ARG A 93 -1.05 18.90 -16.58
CA ARG A 93 -2.17 18.07 -16.12
C ARG A 93 -2.06 17.66 -14.65
N SER A 94 -0.91 17.86 -14.04
CA SER A 94 -0.64 17.52 -12.64
C SER A 94 -0.95 18.71 -11.76
N PHE A 95 -1.74 18.48 -10.73
CA PHE A 95 -2.05 19.51 -9.76
C PHE A 95 -1.06 19.50 -8.58
N LEU A 96 -0.81 18.32 -8.00
CA LEU A 96 -0.03 18.15 -6.75
C LEU A 96 1.48 18.09 -6.92
N LYS A 97 1.94 18.00 -8.17
CA LYS A 97 3.37 17.91 -8.47
C LYS A 97 3.75 18.89 -9.57
N ARG A 98 2.92 19.90 -9.83
CA ARG A 98 3.14 20.83 -10.93
C ARG A 98 4.48 21.51 -10.77
N GLN A 99 4.76 22.08 -9.60
CA GLN A 99 6.01 22.80 -9.38
C GLN A 99 7.20 21.86 -9.45
N GLN A 100 7.07 20.64 -8.92
CA GLN A 100 8.12 19.63 -9.00
C GLN A 100 8.41 19.19 -10.44
N LEU A 101 7.38 19.08 -11.27
CA LEU A 101 7.50 18.71 -12.68
C LEU A 101 8.03 19.86 -13.54
N LEU A 102 7.65 21.10 -13.25
CA LEU A 102 8.22 22.29 -13.89
C LEU A 102 9.72 22.42 -13.55
N LEU A 103 10.09 22.28 -12.27
CA LEU A 103 11.50 22.24 -11.87
C LEU A 103 12.25 21.10 -12.55
N ALA A 104 11.65 19.91 -12.65
CA ALA A 104 12.25 18.79 -13.36
C ALA A 104 12.40 19.07 -14.87
N ALA A 105 11.47 19.81 -15.48
CA ALA A 105 11.53 20.19 -16.89
C ALA A 105 12.64 21.23 -17.16
N GLU A 106 12.75 22.25 -16.30
CA GLU A 106 13.73 23.34 -16.41
C GLU A 106 15.15 22.88 -16.09
N GLN A 107 15.32 22.07 -15.04
CA GLN A 107 16.64 21.65 -14.53
C GLN A 107 17.39 20.70 -15.47
N LEU A 108 16.72 20.14 -16.48
CA LEU A 108 17.39 19.38 -17.54
C LEU A 108 18.23 20.26 -18.46
N SER A 109 18.10 21.58 -18.34
CA SER A 109 18.86 22.57 -19.10
C SER A 109 19.94 23.29 -18.27
N SER A 110 19.98 23.09 -16.94
CA SER A 110 20.89 23.82 -16.05
C SER A 110 22.02 22.94 -15.48
N THR A 111 23.18 23.54 -15.23
CA THR A 111 24.39 22.89 -14.68
C THR A 111 24.32 22.64 -13.17
N CYS A 112 23.12 22.61 -12.57
CA CYS A 112 22.96 22.46 -11.12
C CYS A 112 23.47 21.10 -10.62
N THR A 113 24.07 21.10 -9.43
CA THR A 113 24.49 19.87 -8.76
C THR A 113 23.28 19.02 -8.34
N PRO A 114 23.40 17.68 -8.30
CA PRO A 114 22.32 16.78 -7.88
C PRO A 114 21.73 17.11 -6.50
N GLU A 115 22.55 17.56 -5.56
CA GLU A 115 22.15 17.97 -4.23
C GLU A 115 21.25 19.21 -4.26
N GLY A 116 21.63 20.21 -5.07
CA GLY A 116 20.83 21.43 -5.27
C GLY A 116 19.45 21.12 -5.84
N GLN A 117 19.36 20.19 -6.80
CA GLN A 117 18.09 19.74 -7.37
C GLN A 117 17.20 19.07 -6.32
N LYS A 118 17.77 18.20 -5.48
CA LYS A 118 17.04 17.53 -4.39
C LYS A 118 16.47 18.56 -3.40
N HIS A 119 17.25 19.57 -3.03
CA HIS A 119 16.79 20.65 -2.15
C HIS A 119 15.67 21.48 -2.80
N ALA A 120 15.80 21.84 -4.08
CA ALA A 120 14.76 22.58 -4.81
C ALA A 120 13.45 21.78 -4.90
N LEU A 121 13.51 20.49 -5.23
CA LEU A 121 12.33 19.61 -5.28
C LEU A 121 11.67 19.41 -3.91
N ALA A 122 12.47 19.39 -2.84
CA ALA A 122 11.96 19.32 -1.47
C ALA A 122 11.28 20.64 -1.05
N ALA A 123 11.87 21.78 -1.37
CA ALA A 123 11.30 23.11 -1.11
C ALA A 123 9.98 23.33 -1.88
N ALA A 124 9.94 22.92 -3.15
CA ALA A 124 8.74 22.99 -3.97
C ALA A 124 7.57 22.19 -3.38
N ARG A 125 7.84 21.13 -2.62
CA ARG A 125 6.79 20.34 -1.93
C ARG A 125 6.12 21.12 -0.81
N VAL A 126 6.79 22.09 -0.21
CA VAL A 126 6.30 22.88 0.94
C VAL A 126 5.61 24.16 0.46
N GLN A 127 6.10 24.77 -0.62
CA GLN A 127 5.64 26.06 -1.12
C GLN A 127 4.42 26.01 -2.04
N GLU A 128 3.90 24.83 -2.39
CA GLU A 128 2.67 24.75 -3.19
C GLU A 128 1.48 25.26 -2.36
N GLY A 129 1.28 26.59 -2.38
CA GLY A 129 0.06 27.29 -1.99
C GLY A 129 -1.02 26.92 -2.99
N TYR A 130 -1.55 25.72 -2.84
CA TYR A 130 -2.53 25.19 -3.77
C TYR A 130 -3.81 26.02 -3.73
N SER A 131 -4.11 26.74 -4.81
CA SER A 131 -5.47 27.21 -5.05
C SER A 131 -6.36 25.98 -5.23
N ALA A 132 -7.45 25.88 -4.48
CA ALA A 132 -8.32 24.71 -4.52
C ALA A 132 -8.71 24.42 -5.98
N PRO A 133 -8.27 23.30 -6.56
CA PRO A 133 -8.74 22.93 -7.88
C PRO A 133 -10.25 22.76 -7.79
N ARG A 134 -10.97 22.98 -8.89
CA ARG A 134 -12.36 22.57 -8.99
C ARG A 134 -12.40 21.04 -8.87
N CYS A 135 -12.58 20.58 -7.64
CA CYS A 135 -12.75 19.17 -7.35
C CYS A 135 -13.95 18.69 -8.17
N SER A 136 -13.83 17.52 -8.77
CA SER A 136 -14.84 16.94 -9.64
C SER A 136 -14.83 15.43 -9.46
N TRP A 137 -15.93 14.78 -9.79
CA TRP A 137 -16.01 13.33 -9.69
C TRP A 137 -14.95 12.58 -10.51
N PRO A 138 -14.64 12.97 -11.77
CA PRO A 138 -13.53 12.35 -12.51
C PRO A 138 -12.18 12.51 -11.81
N PHE A 139 -11.90 13.67 -11.21
CA PHE A 139 -10.70 13.88 -10.41
C PHE A 139 -10.67 12.94 -9.20
N ILE A 140 -11.77 12.83 -8.44
CA ILE A 140 -11.85 11.95 -7.26
C ILE A 140 -11.70 10.48 -7.67
N ALA A 141 -12.28 10.05 -8.80
CA ALA A 141 -12.14 8.69 -9.32
C ALA A 141 -10.68 8.37 -9.66
N GLY A 142 -9.99 9.26 -10.40
CA GLY A 142 -8.57 9.11 -10.70
C GLY A 142 -7.69 9.14 -9.44
N PHE A 143 -8.00 10.03 -8.49
CA PHE A 143 -7.31 10.08 -7.20
C PHE A 143 -7.54 8.80 -6.38
N PHE A 144 -8.75 8.24 -6.41
CA PHE A 144 -9.07 6.97 -5.75
C PHE A 144 -8.34 5.79 -6.41
N ASP A 145 -8.18 5.79 -7.73
CA ASP A 145 -7.37 4.78 -8.42
C ASP A 145 -5.90 4.82 -8.01
N ALA A 146 -5.35 6.00 -7.72
CA ALA A 146 -3.99 6.13 -7.21
C ALA A 146 -3.88 5.78 -5.71
N GLU A 147 -4.66 6.42 -4.86
CA GLU A 147 -4.44 6.47 -3.40
C GLU A 147 -5.60 5.87 -2.58
N GLY A 148 -6.71 5.52 -3.24
CA GLY A 148 -7.89 4.97 -2.61
C GLY A 148 -7.72 3.51 -2.17
N CYS A 149 -8.53 3.09 -1.20
CA CYS A 149 -8.57 1.71 -0.72
C CYS A 149 -10.00 1.30 -0.37
N ILE A 150 -10.38 0.08 -0.79
CA ILE A 150 -11.61 -0.59 -0.41
C ILE A 150 -11.24 -1.72 0.55
N GLN A 151 -11.81 -1.72 1.75
CA GLN A 151 -11.51 -2.69 2.79
C GLN A 151 -12.79 -3.26 3.38
N VAL A 152 -12.70 -4.47 3.91
CA VAL A 152 -13.73 -5.07 4.75
C VAL A 152 -13.21 -5.05 6.17
N HIS A 153 -13.93 -4.37 7.06
CA HIS A 153 -13.58 -4.27 8.46
C HIS A 153 -13.55 -5.67 9.09
N PRO A 154 -12.44 -6.07 9.73
CA PRO A 154 -12.26 -7.45 10.15
C PRO A 154 -13.28 -7.89 11.20
N SER A 155 -13.68 -7.01 12.12
CA SER A 155 -14.58 -7.40 13.20
C SER A 155 -16.06 -7.32 12.85
N THR A 156 -16.45 -6.34 12.03
CA THR A 156 -17.86 -6.04 11.74
C THR A 156 -18.29 -6.52 10.35
N GLY A 157 -17.34 -6.89 9.49
CA GLY A 157 -17.61 -7.15 8.08
C GLY A 157 -18.07 -5.91 7.30
N ALA A 158 -18.08 -4.72 7.91
CA ALA A 158 -18.49 -3.48 7.27
C ALA A 158 -17.51 -3.11 6.13
N LEU A 159 -18.02 -2.69 4.99
CA LEU A 159 -17.17 -2.10 3.96
C LEU A 159 -16.68 -0.72 4.43
N ARG A 160 -15.41 -0.43 4.17
CA ARG A 160 -14.78 0.86 4.38
C ARG A 160 -14.13 1.30 3.08
N VAL A 161 -14.43 2.52 2.66
CA VAL A 161 -13.75 3.19 1.55
C VAL A 161 -12.91 4.31 2.13
N SER A 162 -11.65 4.40 1.73
CA SER A 162 -10.76 5.43 2.26
C SER A 162 -9.80 5.99 1.23
N PHE A 163 -9.37 7.22 1.48
CA PHE A 163 -8.35 7.97 0.74
C PHE A 163 -7.20 8.28 1.71
N SER A 164 -5.97 8.03 1.31
CA SER A 164 -4.80 8.30 2.16
C SER A 164 -3.86 9.27 1.47
N GLN A 165 -3.40 10.31 2.17
CA GLN A 165 -2.43 11.26 1.61
C GLN A 165 -1.64 11.96 2.72
N ASN A 166 -0.37 12.29 2.45
CA ASN A 166 0.44 13.06 3.40
C ASN A 166 -0.02 14.52 3.48
N THR A 167 -0.46 15.08 2.35
CA THR A 167 -0.97 16.45 2.25
C THR A 167 -2.47 16.48 2.58
N VAL A 168 -2.81 17.02 3.76
CA VAL A 168 -4.19 17.10 4.26
C VAL A 168 -5.11 17.95 3.38
N THR A 169 -4.57 18.96 2.71
CA THR A 169 -5.33 19.93 1.89
C THR A 169 -6.18 19.25 0.81
N VAL A 170 -5.62 18.25 0.14
CA VAL A 170 -6.33 17.49 -0.91
C VAL A 170 -7.50 16.71 -0.34
N LEU A 171 -7.30 16.08 0.82
CA LEU A 171 -8.36 15.34 1.49
C LEU A 171 -9.48 16.26 1.96
N ARG A 172 -9.15 17.50 2.37
CA ARG A 172 -10.15 18.53 2.69
C ARG A 172 -10.98 18.91 1.47
N TRP A 173 -10.37 19.18 0.31
CA TRP A 173 -11.15 19.47 -0.89
C TRP A 173 -12.05 18.31 -1.32
N ILE A 174 -11.60 17.06 -1.18
CA ILE A 174 -12.44 15.88 -1.45
C ILE A 174 -13.61 15.83 -0.45
N ALA A 175 -13.35 16.10 0.83
CA ALA A 175 -14.38 16.15 1.87
C ALA A 175 -15.40 17.25 1.59
N ASP A 176 -14.95 18.48 1.32
CA ASP A 176 -15.79 19.64 1.06
C ASP A 176 -16.64 19.43 -0.21
N PHE A 177 -16.04 18.93 -1.29
CA PHE A 177 -16.76 18.61 -2.52
C PHE A 177 -17.84 17.54 -2.29
N ARG A 178 -17.50 16.46 -1.57
CA ARG A 178 -18.48 15.42 -1.27
C ARG A 178 -19.59 15.94 -0.37
N GLN A 179 -19.27 16.75 0.64
CA GLN A 179 -20.27 17.33 1.52
C GLN A 179 -21.25 18.21 0.72
N HIS A 180 -20.74 18.99 -0.22
CA HIS A 180 -21.57 19.80 -1.11
C HIS A 180 -22.44 18.95 -2.06
N ASP A 181 -21.88 17.91 -2.68
CA ASP A 181 -22.60 17.09 -3.68
C ASP A 181 -23.56 16.05 -3.07
N MET A 182 -23.18 15.45 -1.92
CA MET A 182 -23.88 14.31 -1.31
C MET A 182 -24.50 14.62 0.06
N GLY A 183 -24.28 15.81 0.63
CA GLY A 183 -24.81 16.20 1.95
C GLY A 183 -24.22 15.42 3.14
N SER A 184 -23.24 14.54 2.92
CA SER A 184 -22.64 13.69 3.95
C SER A 184 -21.18 14.05 4.18
N THR A 185 -20.82 14.20 5.45
CA THR A 185 -19.44 14.48 5.87
C THR A 185 -18.59 13.22 5.82
N LEU A 186 -17.31 13.41 5.50
CA LEU A 186 -16.29 12.37 5.60
C LEU A 186 -15.51 12.56 6.91
N SER A 187 -15.19 11.45 7.57
CA SER A 187 -14.33 11.50 8.74
C SER A 187 -12.88 11.67 8.29
N LEU A 188 -12.27 12.81 8.61
CA LEU A 188 -10.85 13.07 8.41
C LEU A 188 -10.09 12.70 9.67
N TRP A 189 -9.04 11.89 9.51
CA TRP A 189 -8.20 11.45 10.60
C TRP A 189 -6.72 11.58 10.23
N ARG A 190 -5.87 11.83 11.23
CA ARG A 190 -4.42 11.94 11.03
C ARG A 190 -3.71 10.83 11.80
N HIS A 191 -2.92 10.04 11.09
CA HIS A 191 -2.12 9.00 11.70
C HIS A 191 -0.88 9.61 12.37
N GLY A 192 -0.83 9.59 13.70
CA GLY A 192 0.27 10.20 14.46
C GLY A 192 1.65 9.67 14.08
N ALA A 193 1.79 8.35 13.92
CA ALA A 193 3.10 7.73 13.65
C ALA A 193 3.68 7.96 12.24
N THR A 194 2.84 8.11 11.21
CA THR A 194 3.30 8.23 9.81
C THR A 194 3.17 9.64 9.26
N GLY A 195 2.43 10.51 9.94
CA GLY A 195 2.06 11.83 9.44
C GLY A 195 1.02 11.80 8.32
N ALA A 196 0.64 10.62 7.82
CA ALA A 196 -0.36 10.46 6.78
C ALA A 196 -1.74 10.82 7.32
N SER A 197 -2.50 11.57 6.52
CA SER A 197 -3.91 11.83 6.77
C SER A 197 -4.75 10.84 5.97
N GLN A 198 -5.90 10.47 6.51
CA GLN A 198 -6.84 9.54 5.90
C GLN A 198 -8.25 10.12 5.98
N LEU A 199 -9.00 9.96 4.89
CA LEU A 199 -10.40 10.27 4.79
C LEU A 199 -11.15 8.97 4.57
N TRP A 200 -12.22 8.68 5.31
CA TRP A 200 -12.96 7.42 5.12
C TRP A 200 -14.46 7.53 5.28
N VAL A 201 -15.15 6.53 4.72
CA VAL A 201 -16.59 6.24 4.89
C VAL A 201 -16.74 4.81 5.40
N GLU A 202 -17.59 4.62 6.40
CA GLU A 202 -17.98 3.29 6.92
C GLU A 202 -19.48 3.02 6.87
N CYS A 203 -20.31 4.07 6.79
CA CYS A 203 -21.75 3.92 6.59
C CYS A 203 -22.00 3.15 5.28
N GLN A 204 -22.69 2.02 5.34
CA GLN A 204 -22.82 1.12 4.18
C GLN A 204 -23.56 1.78 3.02
N HIS A 205 -24.60 2.56 3.30
CA HIS A 205 -25.31 3.33 2.30
C HIS A 205 -24.36 4.30 1.57
N ASP A 206 -23.63 5.12 2.33
CA ASP A 206 -22.67 6.08 1.81
C ASP A 206 -21.53 5.43 1.03
N VAL A 207 -21.03 4.27 1.48
CA VAL A 207 -20.01 3.50 0.76
C VAL A 207 -20.54 3.09 -0.61
N HIS A 208 -21.76 2.56 -0.67
CA HIS A 208 -22.36 2.13 -1.93
C HIS A 208 -22.57 3.30 -2.89
N VAL A 209 -23.12 4.42 -2.40
CA VAL A 209 -23.32 5.62 -3.21
C VAL A 209 -21.98 6.17 -3.71
N LEU A 210 -20.96 6.26 -2.83
CA LEU A 210 -19.62 6.70 -3.22
C LEU A 210 -19.02 5.80 -4.30
N LEU A 211 -19.04 4.47 -4.12
CA LEU A 211 -18.48 3.54 -5.10
C LEU A 211 -19.19 3.62 -6.46
N ARG A 212 -20.52 3.76 -6.48
CA ARG A 212 -21.28 3.99 -7.73
C ARG A 212 -20.86 5.28 -8.41
N ARG A 213 -20.80 6.40 -7.67
CA ARG A 213 -20.32 7.68 -8.20
C ARG A 213 -18.92 7.58 -8.79
N LEU A 214 -18.00 6.90 -8.12
CA LEU A 214 -16.64 6.69 -8.66
C LEU A 214 -16.67 5.87 -9.96
N LEU A 215 -17.46 4.79 -10.03
CA LEU A 215 -17.61 3.97 -11.23
C LEU A 215 -18.19 4.76 -12.41
N ASP A 216 -19.23 5.55 -12.16
CA ASP A 216 -19.91 6.39 -13.15
C ASP A 216 -18.99 7.49 -13.69
N ASN A 217 -17.95 7.85 -12.93
CA ASN A 217 -17.01 8.92 -13.27
C ASN A 217 -15.60 8.40 -13.60
N GLY A 218 -15.51 7.16 -14.09
CA GLY A 218 -14.28 6.67 -14.69
C GLY A 218 -13.29 6.05 -13.71
N LEU A 219 -13.76 5.37 -12.66
CA LEU A 219 -12.90 4.48 -11.87
C LEU A 219 -12.42 3.30 -12.74
N LEU A 220 -11.11 3.15 -12.91
CA LEU A 220 -10.50 2.16 -13.82
C LEU A 220 -9.77 1.06 -13.05
N THR A 221 -8.67 1.39 -12.39
CA THR A 221 -7.74 0.43 -11.78
C THR A 221 -8.41 -0.38 -10.68
N LYS A 222 -9.30 0.26 -9.92
CA LYS A 222 -10.04 -0.37 -8.82
C LYS A 222 -11.49 -0.72 -9.18
N ARG A 223 -11.86 -0.70 -10.47
CA ARG A 223 -13.22 -1.00 -10.95
C ARG A 223 -13.74 -2.36 -10.47
N SER A 224 -12.97 -3.44 -10.68
CA SER A 224 -13.38 -4.79 -10.27
C SER A 224 -13.55 -4.90 -8.75
N SER A 225 -12.69 -4.22 -7.97
CA SER A 225 -12.79 -4.18 -6.51
C SER A 225 -14.06 -3.45 -6.06
N ALA A 226 -14.41 -2.34 -6.73
CA ALA A 226 -15.64 -1.60 -6.44
C ALA A 226 -16.90 -2.40 -6.79
N LEU A 227 -16.92 -3.07 -7.95
CA LEU A 227 -18.04 -3.93 -8.35
C LEU A 227 -18.24 -5.11 -7.38
N LEU A 228 -17.15 -5.76 -6.96
CA LEU A 228 -17.21 -6.83 -5.97
C LEU A 228 -17.70 -6.32 -4.60
N ALA A 229 -17.31 -5.10 -4.19
CA ALA A 229 -17.81 -4.52 -2.96
C ALA A 229 -19.32 -4.19 -3.05
N LEU A 230 -19.80 -3.80 -4.22
CA LEU A 230 -21.21 -3.52 -4.47
C LEU A 230 -22.08 -4.78 -4.56
N SER A 231 -21.52 -5.96 -4.83
CA SER A 231 -22.25 -7.24 -4.90
C SER A 231 -22.61 -7.84 -3.54
N ARG A 232 -22.47 -7.07 -2.45
CA ARG A 232 -22.63 -7.55 -1.07
C ARG A 232 -24.01 -8.14 -0.74
N GLY A 233 -25.06 -7.81 -1.49
CA GLY A 233 -26.40 -8.35 -1.26
C GLY A 233 -26.43 -9.89 -1.19
N ASP A 234 -25.71 -10.56 -2.08
CA ASP A 234 -25.76 -12.01 -2.23
C ASP A 234 -24.49 -12.72 -1.71
N THR A 235 -23.48 -11.96 -1.30
CA THR A 235 -22.12 -12.48 -1.03
C THR A 235 -21.73 -12.30 0.43
N SER A 236 -21.16 -13.34 1.05
CA SER A 236 -20.68 -13.24 2.42
C SER A 236 -19.54 -12.22 2.56
N CYS A 237 -19.42 -11.58 3.72
CA CYS A 237 -18.33 -10.61 3.97
C CYS A 237 -16.93 -11.26 3.85
N LEU A 238 -16.83 -12.56 4.15
CA LEU A 238 -15.60 -13.32 4.01
C LEU A 238 -15.22 -13.49 2.54
N ASP A 239 -16.19 -13.78 1.68
CA ASP A 239 -15.97 -13.96 0.24
C ASP A 239 -15.60 -12.63 -0.43
N ILE A 240 -16.28 -11.53 -0.08
CA ILE A 240 -15.92 -10.19 -0.56
C ILE A 240 -14.50 -9.85 -0.13
N ARG A 241 -14.16 -10.08 1.15
CA ARG A 241 -12.82 -9.83 1.65
C ARG A 241 -11.79 -10.64 0.88
N HIS A 242 -12.04 -11.92 0.65
CA HIS A 242 -11.15 -12.80 -0.09
C HIS A 242 -11.02 -12.39 -1.56
N GLY A 243 -12.11 -12.00 -2.23
CA GLY A 243 -12.08 -11.49 -3.60
C GLY A 243 -11.31 -10.17 -3.72
N LEU A 244 -11.57 -9.19 -2.83
CA LEU A 244 -10.79 -7.94 -2.76
C LEU A 244 -9.30 -8.22 -2.52
N SER A 245 -9.01 -9.28 -1.77
CA SER A 245 -7.65 -9.73 -1.50
C SER A 245 -6.91 -10.22 -2.76
N ARG A 246 -7.63 -10.77 -3.74
CA ARG A 246 -7.07 -11.20 -5.03
C ARG A 246 -6.88 -10.03 -5.98
N LEU A 247 -7.73 -9.02 -5.89
CA LEU A 247 -7.71 -7.82 -6.72
C LEU A 247 -6.74 -6.75 -6.22
N SER A 248 -6.39 -6.78 -4.93
CA SER A 248 -5.40 -5.87 -4.34
C SER A 248 -3.99 -6.46 -4.43
N GLY A 249 -2.99 -5.60 -4.67
CA GLY A 249 -1.61 -6.03 -4.82
C GLY A 249 -1.08 -6.89 -3.65
N ASN A 250 -0.15 -7.78 -3.97
CA ASN A 250 0.40 -8.80 -3.05
C ASN A 250 1.09 -8.27 -1.79
N GLN A 251 1.29 -6.96 -1.63
CA GLN A 251 1.99 -6.38 -0.48
C GLN A 251 1.28 -6.65 0.84
N SER A 252 -0.06 -6.71 0.84
CA SER A 252 -0.85 -7.00 2.04
C SER A 252 -1.04 -8.50 2.30
N LYS A 253 -0.67 -9.38 1.35
CA LYS A 253 -0.98 -10.81 1.40
C LYS A 253 -0.53 -11.47 2.70
N TYR A 254 0.68 -11.15 3.15
CA TYR A 254 1.29 -11.73 4.36
C TYR A 254 0.84 -11.09 5.68
N LEU A 255 0.12 -9.96 5.61
CA LEU A 255 -0.42 -9.27 6.78
C LEU A 255 -1.89 -9.61 7.02
N ARG A 256 -2.48 -10.49 6.20
CA ARG A 256 -3.89 -10.85 6.28
C ARG A 256 -4.11 -11.83 7.43
N SER A 257 -4.98 -11.45 8.36
CA SER A 257 -5.46 -12.37 9.39
C SER A 257 -6.30 -13.48 8.75
N THR A 258 -6.03 -14.72 9.17
CA THR A 258 -6.86 -15.90 8.88
C THR A 258 -8.24 -15.79 9.56
N PRO A 259 -9.22 -16.65 9.21
CA PRO A 259 -10.52 -16.67 9.91
C PRO A 259 -10.38 -16.81 11.44
N ALA A 260 -9.43 -17.63 11.91
CA ALA A 260 -9.09 -17.73 13.33
C ALA A 260 -8.51 -16.42 13.88
N GLY A 261 -7.59 -15.78 13.13
CA GLY A 261 -7.05 -14.46 13.47
C GLY A 261 -8.13 -13.38 13.60
N ILE A 262 -9.15 -13.40 12.73
CA ILE A 262 -10.30 -12.48 12.78
C ILE A 262 -11.11 -12.70 14.07
N LYS A 263 -11.44 -13.96 14.41
CA LYS A 263 -12.16 -14.29 15.64
C LYS A 263 -11.40 -13.82 16.89
N ARG A 264 -10.08 -14.01 16.93
CA ARG A 264 -9.23 -13.48 18.01
C ARG A 264 -9.26 -11.95 18.07
N ALA A 265 -9.16 -11.26 16.94
CA ALA A 265 -9.25 -9.79 16.90
C ALA A 265 -10.61 -9.28 17.39
N GLN A 266 -11.71 -9.94 17.03
CA GLN A 266 -13.05 -9.66 17.55
C GLN A 266 -13.12 -9.85 19.07
N ARG A 267 -12.58 -10.97 19.59
CA ARG A 267 -12.53 -11.24 21.04
C ARG A 267 -11.75 -10.16 21.79
N ILE A 268 -10.56 -9.79 21.29
CA ILE A 268 -9.75 -8.69 21.86
C ILE A 268 -10.56 -7.39 21.90
N SER A 269 -11.28 -7.07 20.82
CA SER A 269 -12.09 -5.86 20.77
C SER A 269 -13.24 -5.88 21.78
N ALA A 270 -13.93 -7.01 21.93
CA ALA A 270 -15.01 -7.17 22.91
C ALA A 270 -14.50 -7.07 24.36
N LEU A 271 -13.32 -7.67 24.65
CA LEU A 271 -12.67 -7.57 25.95
C LEU A 271 -12.29 -6.13 26.27
N ARG A 272 -11.75 -5.37 25.31
CA ARG A 272 -11.41 -3.95 25.50
C ARG A 272 -12.63 -3.11 25.87
N GLN A 273 -13.76 -3.33 25.19
CA GLN A 273 -15.01 -2.64 25.51
C GLN A 273 -15.50 -3.00 26.92
N SER A 274 -15.40 -4.28 27.31
CA SER A 274 -15.76 -4.73 28.66
C SER A 274 -14.83 -4.15 29.73
N ALA A 275 -13.52 -4.13 29.51
CA ALA A 275 -12.54 -3.55 30.41
C ALA A 275 -12.82 -2.05 30.63
N SER A 276 -13.07 -1.31 29.54
CA SER A 276 -13.45 0.11 29.61
C SER A 276 -14.73 0.35 30.43
N ARG A 277 -15.75 -0.51 30.28
CA ARG A 277 -16.98 -0.43 31.08
C ARG A 277 -16.77 -0.75 32.56
N TYR A 278 -15.87 -1.68 32.89
CA TYR A 278 -15.54 -1.97 34.29
C TYR A 278 -14.75 -0.83 34.93
N LEU A 279 -13.81 -0.25 34.19
CA LEU A 279 -13.05 0.91 34.61
C LEU A 279 -13.98 2.10 34.93
N SER A 280 -14.95 2.40 34.05
CA SER A 280 -15.91 3.49 34.28
C SER A 280 -16.86 3.25 35.47
N ARG A 281 -16.96 2.01 35.96
CA ARG A 281 -17.76 1.62 37.14
C ARG A 281 -16.92 1.50 38.41
N GLY A 282 -15.64 1.86 38.39
CA GLY A 282 -14.73 1.72 39.52
C GLY A 282 -14.32 0.27 39.84
N GLN A 283 -14.61 -0.69 38.97
CA GLN A 283 -14.26 -2.11 39.17
C GLN A 283 -12.85 -2.40 38.62
N LEU A 284 -11.83 -1.89 39.32
CA LEU A 284 -10.43 -1.91 38.87
C LEU A 284 -9.87 -3.32 38.67
N GLU A 285 -10.11 -4.25 39.60
CA GLU A 285 -9.57 -5.62 39.52
C GLU A 285 -10.09 -6.38 38.29
N LYS A 286 -11.40 -6.33 38.02
CA LYS A 286 -11.97 -6.94 36.81
C LYS A 286 -11.42 -6.33 35.53
N SER A 287 -11.24 -5.01 35.51
CA SER A 287 -10.61 -4.35 34.36
C SER A 287 -9.17 -4.82 34.17
N ARG A 288 -8.41 -5.03 35.24
CA ARG A 288 -7.03 -5.52 35.22
C ARG A 288 -6.95 -6.95 34.71
N GLU A 289 -7.84 -7.84 35.17
CA GLU A 289 -7.94 -9.22 34.68
C GLU A 289 -8.18 -9.28 33.17
N LEU A 290 -9.14 -8.50 32.66
CA LEU A 290 -9.40 -8.45 31.22
C LEU A 290 -8.21 -7.87 30.43
N CYS A 291 -7.47 -6.91 30.99
CA CYS A 291 -6.24 -6.42 30.38
C CYS A 291 -5.17 -7.50 30.25
N LEU A 292 -5.02 -8.38 31.26
CA LEU A 292 -4.10 -9.53 31.19
C LEU A 292 -4.54 -10.53 30.11
N GLU A 293 -5.84 -10.84 30.01
CA GLU A 293 -6.39 -11.71 28.94
C GLU A 293 -6.15 -11.09 27.55
N ILE A 294 -6.35 -9.77 27.41
CA ILE A 294 -6.07 -9.04 26.16
C ILE A 294 -4.60 -9.18 25.75
N GLU A 295 -3.65 -9.01 26.69
CA GLU A 295 -2.22 -9.14 26.39
C GLU A 295 -1.84 -10.57 26.01
N ALA A 296 -2.41 -11.59 26.66
CA ALA A 296 -2.21 -12.98 26.27
C ALA A 296 -2.71 -13.25 24.83
N LEU A 297 -3.92 -12.80 24.51
CA LEU A 297 -4.51 -12.95 23.17
C LEU A 297 -3.75 -12.18 22.09
N LYS A 298 -3.18 -11.01 22.41
CA LYS A 298 -2.32 -10.27 21.48
C LYS A 298 -1.07 -11.06 21.11
N ARG A 299 -0.37 -11.63 22.10
CA ARG A 299 0.82 -12.45 21.85
C ARG A 299 0.48 -13.67 21.00
N GLU A 300 -0.61 -14.36 21.32
CA GLU A 300 -1.08 -15.50 20.52
C GLU A 300 -1.44 -15.09 19.09
N HIS A 301 -2.10 -13.94 18.92
CA HIS A 301 -2.47 -13.40 17.61
C HIS A 301 -1.23 -13.05 16.77
N GLU A 302 -0.24 -12.38 17.37
CA GLU A 302 1.03 -12.03 16.72
C GLU A 302 1.79 -13.29 16.29
N LEU A 303 1.90 -14.28 17.18
CA LEU A 303 2.53 -15.56 16.90
C LEU A 303 1.82 -16.26 15.72
N SER A 304 0.50 -16.44 15.81
CA SER A 304 -0.26 -17.11 14.76
C SER A 304 -0.19 -16.37 13.42
N ASN A 305 -0.23 -15.04 13.40
CA ASN A 305 -0.09 -14.27 12.17
C ASN A 305 1.29 -14.48 11.54
N ALA A 306 2.35 -14.52 12.34
CA ALA A 306 3.71 -14.77 11.84
C ALA A 306 3.86 -16.19 11.26
N PHE A 307 3.25 -17.20 11.90
CA PHE A 307 3.16 -18.56 11.35
C PHE A 307 2.39 -18.62 10.03
N ASP A 308 1.23 -17.96 9.94
CA ASP A 308 0.40 -17.94 8.74
C ASP A 308 1.10 -17.21 7.59
N ALA A 309 1.77 -16.09 7.89
CA ALA A 309 2.59 -15.35 6.95
C ALA A 309 3.73 -16.22 6.40
N TYR A 310 4.42 -16.95 7.28
CA TYR A 310 5.47 -17.87 6.91
C TYR A 310 4.97 -19.00 5.98
N ARG A 311 3.87 -19.67 6.34
CA ARG A 311 3.27 -20.73 5.52
C ARG A 311 2.88 -20.22 4.13
N THR A 312 2.25 -19.05 4.08
CA THR A 312 1.87 -18.40 2.82
C THR A 312 3.10 -18.12 1.97
N LEU A 313 4.16 -17.59 2.58
CA LEU A 313 5.40 -17.25 1.89
C LEU A 313 6.16 -18.49 1.40
N GLN A 314 6.16 -19.58 2.16
CA GLN A 314 6.69 -20.87 1.70
C GLN A 314 5.92 -21.42 0.49
N SER A 315 4.59 -21.40 0.55
CA SER A 315 3.74 -21.83 -0.58
C SER A 315 4.06 -21.03 -1.83
N ASP A 316 4.16 -19.71 -1.68
CA ASP A 316 4.49 -18.78 -2.74
C ASP A 316 5.89 -19.00 -3.35
N ILE A 317 6.87 -19.38 -2.54
CA ILE A 317 8.20 -19.73 -3.04
C ILE A 317 8.15 -21.05 -3.82
N ARG A 318 7.44 -22.06 -3.31
CA ARG A 318 7.26 -23.33 -4.03
C ARG A 318 6.58 -23.11 -5.38
N GLU A 319 5.53 -22.29 -5.42
CA GLU A 319 4.85 -21.93 -6.65
C GLU A 319 5.80 -21.24 -7.65
N LEU A 320 6.60 -20.28 -7.19
CA LEU A 320 7.60 -19.61 -8.03
C LEU A 320 8.65 -20.59 -8.57
N LEU A 321 9.15 -21.52 -7.75
CA LEU A 321 10.11 -22.54 -8.19
C LEU A 321 9.47 -23.47 -9.24
N THR A 322 8.22 -23.88 -9.06
CA THR A 322 7.50 -24.69 -10.07
C THR A 322 7.25 -23.94 -11.38
N GLN A 323 7.21 -22.60 -11.34
CA GLN A 323 7.10 -21.74 -12.52
C GLN A 323 8.45 -21.47 -13.20
N GLY A 324 9.52 -22.15 -12.78
CA GLY A 324 10.86 -22.03 -13.37
C GLY A 324 11.66 -20.85 -12.83
N ALA A 325 11.30 -20.30 -11.67
CA ALA A 325 12.18 -19.33 -11.01
C ALA A 325 13.46 -20.05 -10.52
N VAL A 326 14.61 -19.56 -10.94
CA VAL A 326 15.92 -20.09 -10.54
C VAL A 326 16.51 -19.21 -9.42
N LEU A 327 17.11 -19.84 -8.41
CA LEU A 327 17.92 -19.17 -7.41
C LEU A 327 19.32 -18.98 -7.98
N ASP A 328 19.80 -17.74 -8.11
CA ASP A 328 21.21 -17.50 -8.45
C ASP A 328 22.05 -17.87 -7.22
N ASP A 329 22.76 -18.99 -7.30
CA ASP A 329 23.77 -19.37 -6.31
C ASP A 329 24.96 -18.38 -6.30
N ALA A 330 25.09 -17.55 -7.34
CA ALA A 330 26.23 -16.67 -7.60
C ALA A 330 26.38 -15.44 -6.66
N LYS A 331 25.52 -15.27 -5.65
CA LYS A 331 25.64 -14.18 -4.64
C LYS A 331 25.56 -14.64 -3.19
N ILE A 332 25.80 -15.93 -2.95
CA ILE A 332 25.72 -16.53 -1.62
C ILE A 332 27.10 -16.69 -0.95
N LEU A 333 28.19 -16.25 -1.60
CA LEU A 333 29.54 -16.16 -1.03
C LEU A 333 29.84 -14.75 -0.52
#